data_AF-A0AAN5D1U4-F1
#
_entry.id   AF-A0AAN5D1U4-F1
#
_cell.length_a   1.000
_cell.length_b   1.000
_cell.length_c   1.000
_cell.angle_alpha   90.00
_cell.angle_beta   90.00
_cell.angle_gamma   90.00
#
_symmetry.space_group_name_H-M   'P 1'
#
loop_
_entity.id
_entity.type
_entity.pdbx_description
1 polymer ?
#
loop_
_entity_poly.entity_id
_entity_poly.type
_entity_poly.pdbx_seq_one_letter_code
_entity_poly.pdbx_strand_id
1 'polypeptide(L)'
;AIGARLCKKDLMDVDESDAHSVENVRLNGALSLIPEFSSAFGCKKGDREYSTEASSCFLFGPLSGADKQKTIQELEKSKDDIDDSSELEGSGSGEEPKESRPIEELLS
;
A
#
# COMPACT_ATOMS: atom_id res chain seq x y z
N ALA A 1 15.42 4.40 -8.95
CA ALA A 1 14.13 3.77 -8.57
C ALA A 1 13.66 2.82 -9.67
N ILE A 2 12.95 1.74 -9.35
CA ILE A 2 12.46 0.76 -10.33
C ILE A 2 11.51 1.39 -11.37
N GLY A 3 10.64 2.30 -10.94
CA GLY A 3 9.72 3.02 -11.83
C GLY A 3 10.44 3.83 -12.91
N ALA A 4 11.56 4.48 -12.58
CA ALA A 4 12.35 5.23 -13.56
C ALA A 4 12.98 4.33 -14.64
N ARG A 5 13.27 3.05 -14.34
CA ARG A 5 13.85 2.10 -15.31
C ARG A 5 12.81 1.59 -16.30
N LEU A 6 11.54 1.54 -15.90
CA LEU A 6 10.42 1.11 -16.73
C LEU A 6 9.69 2.29 -17.39
N CYS A 7 10.14 3.52 -17.13
CA CYS A 7 9.58 4.72 -17.74
C CYS A 7 10.07 4.84 -19.18
N LYS A 8 9.31 4.25 -20.12
CA LYS A 8 9.49 4.46 -21.56
C LYS A 8 8.37 5.36 -22.08
N LYS A 9 8.76 6.29 -22.96
CA LYS A 9 7.88 7.31 -23.54
C LYS A 9 7.29 6.87 -24.89
N ASP A 10 7.89 5.88 -25.51
CA ASP A 10 7.54 5.45 -26.86
C ASP A 10 6.33 4.54 -26.87
N LEU A 11 5.50 4.78 -27.88
CA LEU A 11 4.24 4.09 -28.16
C LEU A 11 4.48 2.59 -28.26
N MET A 12 3.46 1.85 -27.81
CA MET A 12 3.42 0.40 -27.71
C MET A 12 3.71 -0.28 -29.05
N ASP A 13 4.98 -0.51 -29.36
CA ASP A 13 5.37 -1.58 -30.27
C ASP A 13 5.19 -2.86 -29.46
N VAL A 14 3.95 -3.35 -29.42
CA VAL A 14 3.64 -4.64 -28.79
C VAL A 14 4.23 -5.70 -29.70
N ASP A 15 5.46 -6.08 -29.40
CA ASP A 15 6.03 -7.29 -29.97
C ASP A 15 5.21 -8.47 -29.44
N GLU A 16 4.36 -9.05 -30.28
CA GLU A 16 3.52 -10.20 -29.93
C GLU A 16 4.37 -11.44 -29.56
N SER A 17 5.68 -11.44 -29.88
CA SER A 17 6.62 -12.46 -29.44
C SER A 17 7.22 -12.18 -28.05
N ASP A 18 7.01 -10.98 -27.49
CA ASP A 18 7.44 -10.65 -26.13
C ASP A 18 6.52 -11.35 -25.12
N ALA A 19 7.11 -12.28 -24.36
CA ALA A 19 6.41 -12.99 -23.29
C ALA A 19 6.14 -12.09 -22.06
N HIS A 20 6.73 -10.90 -22.00
CA HIS A 20 6.54 -9.98 -20.88
C HIS A 20 5.32 -9.07 -21.10
N SER A 21 4.65 -8.72 -20.01
CA SER A 21 3.66 -7.64 -20.07
C SER A 21 4.33 -6.31 -20.39
N VAL A 22 3.58 -5.40 -21.01
CA VAL A 22 4.02 -4.01 -21.25
C VAL A 22 4.47 -3.32 -19.95
N GLU A 23 5.41 -2.38 -20.06
CA GLU A 23 6.16 -1.83 -18.92
C GLU A 23 5.28 -1.22 -17.83
N ASN A 24 4.23 -0.47 -18.21
CA ASN A 24 3.31 0.15 -17.26
C ASN A 24 2.50 -0.91 -16.47
N VAL A 25 2.11 -2.00 -17.12
CA VAL A 25 1.41 -3.12 -16.47
C VAL A 25 2.34 -3.84 -15.51
N ARG A 26 3.61 -4.05 -15.89
CA ARG A 26 4.61 -4.65 -14.99
C ARG A 26 4.82 -3.81 -13.74
N LEU A 27 5.00 -2.50 -13.90
CA LEU A 27 5.24 -1.61 -12.77
C LEU A 27 4.00 -1.53 -11.87
N ASN A 28 2.86 -1.13 -12.42
CA ASN A 28 1.67 -0.88 -11.62
C ASN A 28 1.09 -2.19 -11.06
N GLY A 29 1.05 -3.25 -11.86
CA GLY A 29 0.55 -4.56 -11.43
C GLY A 29 1.40 -5.17 -10.31
N ALA A 30 2.73 -5.05 -10.38
CA ALA A 30 3.59 -5.52 -9.31
C ALA A 30 3.41 -4.70 -8.01
N LEU A 31 3.39 -3.37 -8.11
CA LEU A 31 3.28 -2.51 -6.93
C LEU A 31 1.90 -2.62 -6.24
N SER A 32 0.82 -2.84 -6.99
CA SER A 32 -0.52 -3.10 -6.44
C SER A 32 -0.67 -4.45 -5.74
N LEU A 33 0.37 -5.30 -5.72
CA LEU A 33 0.37 -6.59 -5.03
C LEU A 33 1.36 -6.65 -3.85
N ILE A 34 1.97 -5.52 -3.49
CA ILE A 34 2.98 -5.43 -2.44
C ILE A 34 2.42 -4.54 -1.32
N PRO A 35 1.95 -5.11 -0.19
CA PRO A 35 1.38 -4.33 0.91
C PRO A 35 2.34 -3.29 1.48
N GLU A 36 3.64 -3.57 1.44
CA GLU A 36 4.70 -2.67 1.88
C GLU A 36 4.77 -1.41 1.01
N PHE A 37 4.38 -1.49 -0.27
CA PHE A 37 4.24 -0.30 -1.11
C PHE A 37 3.13 0.59 -0.57
N SER A 38 1.97 0.01 -0.28
CA SER A 38 0.85 0.76 0.30
C SER A 38 1.22 1.39 1.65
N SER A 39 1.97 0.69 2.49
CA SER A 39 2.48 1.22 3.77
C SER A 39 3.49 2.35 3.56
N ALA A 40 4.50 2.16 2.71
CA ALA A 40 5.58 3.12 2.49
C ALA A 40 5.10 4.44 1.88
N PHE A 41 4.05 4.40 1.07
CA PHE A 41 3.48 5.57 0.40
C PHE A 41 2.18 6.07 1.03
N GLY A 42 1.73 5.45 2.14
CA GLY A 42 0.53 5.85 2.86
C GLY A 42 -0.76 5.73 2.05
N CYS A 43 -0.84 4.73 1.15
CA CYS A 43 -2.04 4.46 0.37
C CYS A 43 -3.20 4.10 1.29
N LYS A 44 -4.39 4.59 0.96
CA LYS A 44 -5.63 4.38 1.70
C LYS A 44 -6.59 3.50 0.92
N LYS A 45 -7.52 2.85 1.63
CA LYS A 45 -8.59 2.08 1.01
C LYS A 45 -9.34 2.95 -0.01
N GLY A 46 -9.34 2.53 -1.27
CA GLY A 46 -9.92 3.26 -2.39
C GLY A 46 -8.87 3.78 -3.39
N ASP A 47 -7.61 3.91 -2.98
CA ASP A 47 -6.51 4.20 -3.89
C ASP A 47 -6.25 3.00 -4.81
N ARG A 48 -5.77 3.26 -6.03
CA ARG A 48 -5.55 2.21 -7.04
C ARG A 48 -4.44 1.25 -6.65
N GLU A 49 -3.43 1.75 -5.95
CA GLU A 49 -2.26 0.99 -5.49
C GLU A 49 -2.39 0.54 -4.03
N TYR A 50 -3.57 0.69 -3.43
CA TYR A 50 -3.84 0.15 -2.09
C TYR A 50 -3.95 -1.36 -2.14
N SER A 51 -3.14 -2.03 -1.33
CA SER A 51 -3.08 -3.48 -1.21
C SER A 51 -2.85 -3.90 0.23
N THR A 52 -3.39 -5.06 0.57
CA THR A 52 -3.19 -5.75 1.85
C THR A 52 -2.65 -7.15 1.58
N GLU A 53 -2.18 -7.84 2.61
CA GLU A 53 -1.75 -9.23 2.47
C GLU A 53 -2.85 -10.13 1.88
N ALA A 54 -4.11 -9.85 2.23
CA ALA A 54 -5.28 -10.53 1.67
C ALA A 54 -5.43 -10.36 0.15
N SER A 55 -5.23 -9.14 -0.35
CA SER A 55 -5.39 -8.83 -1.78
C SER A 55 -4.15 -9.20 -2.61
N SER A 56 -3.04 -9.53 -1.95
CA SER A 56 -1.76 -9.81 -2.59
C SER A 56 -1.66 -11.24 -3.11
N CYS A 57 -0.76 -11.48 -4.08
CA CYS A 57 -0.50 -12.79 -4.66
C CYS A 57 0.96 -13.18 -4.44
N PHE A 58 1.23 -13.85 -3.32
CA PHE A 58 2.59 -14.27 -2.97
C PHE A 58 2.95 -15.57 -3.70
N LEU A 59 3.91 -15.48 -4.61
CA LEU A 59 4.51 -16.66 -5.25
C LEU A 59 5.68 -17.23 -4.43
N PHE A 60 6.37 -16.37 -3.67
CA PHE A 60 7.51 -16.73 -2.83
C PHE A 60 7.34 -16.17 -1.42
N GLY A 61 8.05 -16.75 -0.45
CA GLY A 61 8.03 -16.33 0.94
C GLY A 61 7.01 -17.09 1.81
N PRO A 62 6.90 -16.73 3.11
CA PRO A 62 6.10 -17.47 4.09
C PRO A 62 4.61 -17.53 3.76
N LEU A 63 4.09 -16.53 3.04
CA LEU A 63 2.70 -16.43 2.62
C LEU A 63 2.43 -17.10 1.25
N SER A 64 3.46 -17.72 0.63
CA SER A 64 3.31 -18.42 -0.64
C SER A 64 2.47 -19.69 -0.48
N GLY A 65 1.46 -19.85 -1.35
CA GLY A 65 0.55 -20.99 -1.32
C GLY A 65 -0.33 -21.06 -0.07
N ALA A 66 -0.30 -20.02 0.78
CA ALA A 66 -1.10 -19.96 1.99
C ALA A 66 -2.58 -19.86 1.63
N ASP A 67 -3.41 -20.62 2.34
CA ASP A 67 -4.85 -20.52 2.20
C ASP A 67 -5.27 -19.14 2.72
N LYS A 68 -5.63 -18.25 1.80
CA LYS A 68 -5.80 -16.82 2.09
C LYS A 68 -6.76 -16.59 3.25
N GLN A 69 -7.80 -17.42 3.38
CA GLN A 69 -8.81 -17.32 4.43
C GLN A 69 -8.26 -17.63 5.83
N LYS A 70 -7.39 -18.63 5.97
CA LYS A 70 -6.83 -19.02 7.28
C LYS A 70 -5.78 -18.03 7.76
N THR A 71 -4.99 -17.54 6.82
CA THR A 71 -3.87 -16.62 7.10
C THR A 71 -4.37 -15.23 7.47
N ILE A 72 -5.41 -14.72 6.79
CA ILE A 72 -6.09 -13.46 7.16
C ILE A 72 -6.66 -13.54 8.57
N GLN A 73 -7.30 -14.67 8.92
CA GLN A 73 -7.91 -14.85 10.24
C GLN A 73 -6.86 -14.91 11.37
N GLU A 74 -5.70 -15.50 11.14
CA GLU A 74 -4.58 -15.52 12.08
C GLU A 74 -3.91 -14.13 12.21
N LEU A 75 -3.81 -13.37 11.12
CA LEU A 75 -3.26 -12.02 11.11
C LEU A 75 -4.19 -10.99 11.77
N GLU A 76 -5.48 -11.04 11.50
CA GLU A 76 -6.49 -10.21 12.16
C GLU A 76 -6.51 -10.48 13.67
N LYS A 77 -6.51 -11.75 14.06
CA LYS A 77 -6.44 -12.16 15.47
C LYS A 77 -5.16 -11.64 16.17
N SER A 78 -4.01 -11.66 15.48
CA SER A 78 -2.75 -11.14 16.05
C SER A 78 -2.72 -9.61 16.22
N LYS A 79 -3.66 -8.89 15.58
CA LYS A 79 -3.77 -7.42 15.66
C LYS A 79 -4.64 -6.98 16.84
N ASP A 80 -5.63 -7.79 17.22
CA ASP A 80 -6.48 -7.57 18.39
C ASP A 80 -5.73 -7.75 19.72
N ASP A 81 -4.67 -8.56 19.75
CA ASP A 81 -3.84 -8.77 20.95
C ASP A 81 -2.92 -7.57 21.30
N ILE A 82 -2.88 -6.50 20.48
CA ILE A 82 -2.01 -5.31 20.69
C ILE A 82 -2.76 -4.12 21.33
N ASP A 83 -4.10 -4.10 21.36
CA ASP A 83 -4.88 -2.95 21.86
C ASP A 83 -5.23 -3.05 23.38
N ASP A 84 -4.99 -4.18 24.05
CA ASP A 84 -5.31 -4.37 25.49
C ASP A 84 -4.23 -3.80 26.43
N SER A 85 -3.57 -2.69 26.07
CA SER A 85 -2.55 -2.07 26.93
C SER A 85 -2.47 -0.55 26.81
N SER A 86 -3.60 0.14 26.79
CA SER A 86 -3.64 1.54 27.28
C SER A 86 -5.04 2.03 27.61
N GLU A 87 -5.61 1.56 28.73
CA GLU A 87 -6.61 2.33 29.49
C GLU A 87 -6.01 2.75 30.85
N LEU A 88 -5.49 3.97 30.91
CA LEU A 88 -5.45 4.74 32.16
C LEU A 88 -5.92 6.17 31.85
N GLU A 89 -7.15 6.42 32.31
CA GLU A 89 -7.90 7.67 32.28
C GLU A 89 -7.12 8.87 32.89
N GLY A 90 -7.38 10.07 32.35
CA GLY A 90 -6.85 11.31 32.92
C GLY A 90 -7.33 12.59 32.23
N SER A 91 -8.57 12.99 32.55
CA SER A 91 -9.29 14.25 32.29
C SER A 91 -8.49 15.56 32.05
N GLY A 92 -8.96 16.40 31.11
CA GLY A 92 -8.61 17.83 31.08
C GLY A 92 -9.08 18.63 29.85
N SER A 93 -10.22 19.33 30.01
CA SER A 93 -10.65 20.60 29.40
C SER A 93 -10.32 20.95 27.94
N GLY A 94 -11.36 21.27 27.17
CA GLY A 94 -11.27 21.56 25.73
C GLY A 94 -10.79 22.95 25.31
N GLU A 95 -10.55 23.05 24.01
CA GLU A 95 -10.60 24.27 23.20
C GLU A 95 -10.91 23.86 21.73
N GLU A 96 -11.81 24.61 21.10
CA GLU A 96 -12.31 24.46 19.73
C GLU A 96 -11.28 24.87 18.64
N PRO A 97 -11.52 24.55 17.35
CA PRO A 97 -10.49 24.45 16.32
C PRO A 97 -10.12 25.80 15.70
N LYS A 98 -8.85 25.98 15.32
CA LYS A 98 -8.41 27.10 14.48
C LYS A 98 -8.15 26.64 13.04
N GLU A 99 -8.87 27.33 12.17
CA GLU A 99 -8.88 27.28 10.72
C GLU A 99 -7.52 27.61 10.06
N SER A 100 -7.41 27.16 8.81
CA SER A 100 -6.25 26.93 7.95
C SER A 100 -5.41 28.14 7.52
N ARG A 101 -4.21 27.87 6.99
CA ARG A 101 -3.51 28.75 6.04
C ARG A 101 -3.04 27.97 4.80
N PRO A 102 -2.99 28.60 3.60
CA PRO A 102 -2.65 27.94 2.35
C PRO A 102 -1.15 27.71 2.18
N ILE A 103 -0.80 26.64 1.44
CA ILE A 103 0.56 26.23 1.11
C ILE A 103 1.02 27.01 -0.15
N GLU A 104 1.44 28.26 -0.01
CA GLU A 104 2.17 28.98 -1.08
C GLU A 104 3.45 29.71 -0.58
N GLU A 105 3.96 29.41 0.62
CA GLU A 105 5.18 30.03 1.16
C GLU A 105 6.28 29.02 1.56
N LEU A 106 6.35 27.85 0.91
CA LEU A 106 7.44 26.87 1.13
C LEU A 106 8.40 26.73 -0.06
N LEU A 107 8.41 27.70 -0.97
CA LEU A 107 9.42 27.82 -2.02
C LEU A 107 9.97 29.25 -2.07
N SER A 108 11.02 29.50 -1.31
CA SER A 108 12.02 30.55 -1.55
C SER A 108 13.40 29.97 -1.26
#